data_AF-A0A950KR83-F1
#
_entry.id   AF-A0A950KR83-F1
#
_cell.length_a   1.000
_cell.length_b   1.000
_cell.length_c   1.000
_cell.angle_alpha   90.00
_cell.angle_beta   90.00
_cell.angle_gamma   90.00
#
_symmetry.space_group_name_H-M   'P 1'
#
loop_
_entity.id
_entity.type
_entity.pdbx_description
1 polymer ?
#
loop_
_entity_poly.entity_id
_entity_poly.type
_entity_poly.pdbx_seq_one_letter_code
_entity_poly.pdbx_strand_id
1 'polypeptide(L)'
;MPEDDRYQHYRVLKRADGTLWELGRGAMGITYKAYDTNLRCTVALKVINAAYLESDTARQRFLREARAAAALRHQNVAAVFHLGTDHG
;
A
#
# COMPACT_ATOMS: atom_id res chain seq x y z
N MET A 1 6.09 19.15 1.03
CA MET A 1 4.92 18.29 0.71
C MET A 1 5.52 17.03 0.12
N PRO A 2 5.28 15.81 0.62
CA PRO A 2 5.99 14.67 0.07
C PRO A 2 5.50 14.44 -1.37
N GLU A 3 6.36 14.75 -2.33
CA GLU A 3 6.11 14.74 -3.78
C GLU A 3 6.12 13.34 -4.37
N ASP A 4 6.46 12.31 -3.60
CA ASP A 4 6.53 10.95 -4.10
C ASP A 4 5.17 10.23 -3.97
N ASP A 5 4.39 10.27 -5.05
CA ASP A 5 3.30 9.31 -5.31
C ASP A 5 3.85 7.91 -5.66
N ARG A 6 5.16 7.68 -5.46
CA ARG A 6 5.89 6.50 -5.85
C ARG A 6 6.43 5.77 -4.62
N TYR A 7 6.04 4.51 -4.49
CA TYR A 7 6.50 3.59 -3.45
C TYR A 7 7.32 2.49 -4.12
N GLN A 8 8.65 2.61 -4.13
CA GLN A 8 9.54 1.73 -4.90
C GLN A 8 9.13 1.65 -6.39
N HIS A 9 8.69 0.47 -6.85
CA HIS A 9 8.24 0.21 -8.22
C HIS A 9 6.71 0.37 -8.38
N TYR A 10 6.02 0.85 -7.34
CA TYR A 10 4.60 1.20 -7.38
C TYR A 10 4.43 2.69 -7.60
N ARG A 11 3.55 3.07 -8.53
CA ARG A 11 3.11 4.45 -8.71
C ARG A 11 1.63 4.57 -8.39
N VAL A 12 1.29 5.32 -7.35
CA VAL A 12 -0.11 5.62 -7.02
C VAL A 12 -0.73 6.41 -8.17
N LEU A 13 -1.89 5.94 -8.62
CA LEU A 13 -2.64 6.63 -9.67
C LEU A 13 -3.32 7.86 -9.06
N LYS A 14 -3.39 8.92 -9.86
CA LYS A 14 -4.12 10.14 -9.51
C LYS A 14 -5.46 10.18 -10.23
N ARG A 15 -6.44 10.84 -9.62
CA ARG A 15 -7.71 11.22 -10.22
C ARG A 15 -7.52 12.42 -11.14
N ALA A 16 -8.54 12.77 -11.91
CA ALA A 16 -8.49 13.90 -12.85
C ALA A 16 -8.26 15.26 -12.16
N ASP A 17 -8.62 15.37 -10.88
CA ASP A 17 -8.41 16.54 -10.03
C ASP A 17 -6.99 16.61 -9.41
N GLY A 18 -6.11 15.66 -9.71
CA GLY A 18 -4.75 15.57 -9.18
C GLY A 18 -4.64 14.88 -7.81
N THR A 19 -5.75 14.50 -7.17
CA THR A 19 -5.73 13.78 -5.89
C THR A 19 -5.36 12.30 -6.06
N LEU A 20 -4.78 11.67 -5.04
CA LEU A 20 -4.46 10.25 -5.08
C LEU A 20 -5.72 9.40 -5.16
N TRP A 21 -5.68 8.32 -5.95
CA TRP A 21 -6.79 7.40 -6.09
C TRP A 21 -6.89 6.47 -4.87
N GLU A 22 -7.45 7.01 -3.78
CA GLU A 22 -7.80 6.24 -2.60
C GLU A 22 -8.94 5.26 -2.92
N LEU A 23 -8.69 3.97 -2.66
CA LEU A 23 -9.67 2.89 -2.71
C LEU A 23 -10.38 2.70 -1.38
N GLY A 24 -9.73 3.06 -0.27
CA GLY A 24 -10.35 3.10 1.05
C GLY A 24 -9.34 3.27 2.17
N ARG A 25 -9.82 3.76 3.32
CA ARG A 25 -9.03 3.99 4.53
C ARG A 25 -9.58 3.17 5.67
N GLY A 26 -8.68 2.48 6.35
CA GLY A 26 -9.00 1.66 7.52
C GLY A 26 -8.13 2.04 8.72
N ALA A 27 -8.34 1.34 9.82
CA ALA A 27 -7.65 1.61 11.09
C ALA A 27 -6.11 1.58 10.97
N MET A 28 -5.55 0.76 10.09
CA MET A 28 -4.09 0.60 9.95
C MET A 28 -3.47 1.47 8.87
N GLY A 29 -4.26 2.16 8.04
CA GLY A 29 -3.72 2.95 6.93
C GLY A 29 -4.66 3.10 5.74
N ILE A 30 -4.09 3.42 4.59
CA ILE A 30 -4.82 3.82 3.38
C ILE A 30 -4.49 2.85 2.23
N THR A 31 -5.50 2.47 1.46
CA THR A 31 -5.35 1.66 0.26
C THR A 31 -5.52 2.56 -0.95
N TYR A 32 -4.53 2.54 -1.85
CA TYR A 32 -4.53 3.29 -3.09
C TYR A 32 -4.60 2.37 -4.30
N LYS A 33 -5.12 2.89 -5.41
CA LYS A 33 -4.94 2.28 -6.72
C LYS A 33 -3.55 2.67 -7.22
N ALA A 34 -2.71 1.70 -7.54
CA ALA A 34 -1.35 1.93 -7.99
C ALA A 34 -1.05 1.11 -9.25
N TYR A 35 0.00 1.49 -9.96
CA TYR A 35 0.58 0.72 -11.06
C TYR A 35 1.91 0.11 -10.60
N ASP A 36 2.02 -1.21 -10.70
CA ASP A 36 3.26 -1.95 -10.45
C ASP A 36 4.08 -1.93 -11.75
N THR A 37 5.25 -1.28 -11.75
CA THR A 37 6.10 -1.19 -12.94
C THR A 37 6.85 -2.48 -13.25
N ASN A 38 7.01 -3.38 -12.29
CA ASN A 38 7.67 -4.68 -12.48
C ASN A 38 6.71 -5.67 -13.16
N LEU A 39 5.48 -5.75 -12.65
CA LEU A 39 4.42 -6.62 -13.17
C LEU A 39 3.63 -5.96 -14.31
N ARG A 40 3.83 -4.65 -14.52
CA ARG A 40 3.16 -3.83 -15.54
C ARG A 40 1.64 -3.86 -15.44
N CYS A 41 1.11 -3.95 -14.22
CA CYS A 41 -0.33 -4.09 -13.97
C CYS A 41 -0.84 -3.10 -12.91
N THR A 42 -2.16 -2.90 -12.87
CA THR A 42 -2.79 -2.09 -11.82
C THR A 42 -3.07 -2.96 -10.59
N VAL A 43 -2.73 -2.44 -9.42
CA VAL A 43 -2.77 -3.15 -8.14
C VAL A 43 -3.40 -2.27 -7.04
N ALA A 44 -3.82 -2.89 -5.95
CA ALA A 44 -4.22 -2.18 -4.73
C ALA A 44 -3.03 -2.12 -3.75
N LEU A 45 -2.51 -0.92 -3.52
CA LEU A 45 -1.37 -0.67 -2.63
C LEU A 45 -1.86 -0.22 -1.26
N LYS A 46 -1.68 -1.06 -0.22
CA LYS A 46 -2.01 -0.71 1.17
C LYS A 46 -0.79 -0.10 1.86
N VAL A 47 -0.86 1.19 2.15
CA VAL A 47 0.15 1.96 2.88
C VAL A 47 -0.25 2.02 4.35
N ILE A 48 0.64 1.56 5.24
CA ILE A 48 0.41 1.55 6.69
C ILE A 48 1.15 2.70 7.34
N ASN A 49 0.50 3.31 8.33
CA ASN A 49 1.11 4.38 9.11
C ASN A 49 2.15 3.82 10.10
N ALA A 50 3.33 4.43 10.15
CA ALA A 50 4.44 4.00 10.99
C ALA A 50 4.12 3.93 12.49
N ALA A 51 3.18 4.75 13.00
CA ALA A 51 2.73 4.70 14.39
C ALA A 51 2.07 3.36 14.76
N TYR A 52 1.53 2.61 13.79
CA TYR A 52 1.02 1.25 14.02
C TYR A 52 2.13 0.19 13.98
N LEU A 53 3.33 0.52 13.51
CA LEU A 53 4.45 -0.44 13.46
C LEU A 53 5.18 -0.56 14.80
N GLU A 54 5.04 0.42 15.69
CA GLU A 54 5.59 0.36 17.06
C GLU A 54 4.86 -0.65 17.95
N SER A 55 3.65 -1.09 17.55
CA SER A 55 2.91 -2.15 18.23
C SER A 55 3.11 -3.50 17.54
N ASP A 56 3.77 -4.43 18.23
CA ASP A 56 3.91 -5.83 17.80
C ASP A 56 2.58 -6.47 17.37
N THR A 57 1.47 -6.08 18.03
CA THR A 57 0.13 -6.59 17.71
C THR A 57 -0.35 -6.15 16.32
N ALA A 58 -0.13 -4.88 15.96
CA ALA A 58 -0.54 -4.34 14.67
C ALA A 58 0.35 -4.89 13.54
N ARG A 59 1.65 -5.05 13.79
CA ARG A 59 2.58 -5.76 12.89
C ARG A 59 2.13 -7.21 12.65
N GLN A 60 1.72 -7.94 13.69
CA GLN A 60 1.23 -9.32 13.53
C GLN A 60 -0.08 -9.40 12.76
N ARG A 61 -1.05 -8.51 13.03
CA ARG A 61 -2.31 -8.44 12.27
C ARG A 61 -2.05 -8.14 10.80
N PHE A 62 -1.14 -7.21 10.53
CA PHE A 62 -0.71 -6.90 9.18
C PHE A 62 -0.10 -8.10 8.46
N LEU A 63 0.87 -8.78 9.07
CA LEU A 63 1.50 -9.96 8.47
C LEU A 63 0.49 -11.10 8.25
N ARG A 64 -0.59 -11.16 9.04
CA ARG A 64 -1.68 -12.11 8.84
C ARG A 64 -2.54 -11.75 7.62
N GLU A 65 -2.93 -10.49 7.49
CA GLU A 65 -3.68 -9.99 6.32
C GLU A 65 -2.86 -10.09 5.04
N ALA A 66 -1.57 -9.77 5.12
CA ALA A 66 -0.59 -9.93 4.05
C ALA A 66 -0.53 -11.36 3.55
N ARG A 67 -0.38 -12.33 4.46
CA ARG A 67 -0.35 -13.75 4.12
C ARG A 67 -1.67 -14.24 3.54
N ALA A 68 -2.81 -13.78 4.05
CA ALA A 68 -4.11 -14.11 3.50
C ALA A 68 -4.28 -13.56 2.07
N ALA A 69 -3.90 -12.30 1.83
CA ALA A 69 -3.95 -11.68 0.52
C ALA A 69 -2.96 -12.31 -0.48
N ALA A 70 -1.77 -12.71 -0.01
CA ALA A 70 -0.78 -13.42 -0.81
C ALA A 70 -1.16 -14.89 -1.10
N ALA A 71 -1.93 -15.54 -0.21
CA ALA A 71 -2.52 -16.85 -0.50
C ALA A 71 -3.61 -16.76 -1.59
N LEU A 72 -4.28 -15.61 -1.67
CA LEU A 72 -5.25 -15.24 -2.72
C LEU A 72 -4.57 -14.74 -4.01
N ARG A 73 -3.36 -15.21 -4.34
CA ARG A 73 -2.58 -14.86 -5.56
C ARG A 73 -3.36 -15.18 -6.83
N HIS A 74 -4.29 -14.30 -7.18
CA HIS A 74 -4.84 -14.13 -8.52
C HIS A 74 -4.03 -13.03 -9.21
N GLN A 75 -3.98 -13.07 -10.54
CA GLN A 75 -3.37 -12.10 -11.46
C GLN A 75 -3.63 -10.60 -11.14
N ASN A 76 -4.61 -10.30 -10.28
CA ASN A 76 -5.06 -8.94 -9.95
C ASN A 76 -4.85 -8.56 -8.48
N VAL A 77 -4.19 -9.40 -7.66
CA VAL A 77 -3.97 -9.14 -6.23
C VAL A 77 -2.48 -9.22 -5.91
N ALA A 78 -1.77 -8.11 -6.16
CA ALA A 78 -0.43 -7.92 -5.63
C ALA A 78 -0.54 -7.10 -4.34
N ALA A 79 -0.38 -7.76 -3.20
CA ALA A 79 -0.22 -7.11 -1.91
C ALA A 79 1.27 -6.95 -1.66
N VAL A 80 1.83 -5.78 -2.00
CA VAL A 80 3.21 -5.45 -1.63
C VAL A 80 3.22 -4.36 -0.58
N PHE A 81 4.06 -4.61 0.41
CA PHE A 81 4.10 -3.91 1.67
C PHE A 81 5.39 -3.12 1.73
N HIS A 82 5.27 -1.80 1.62
CA HIS A 82 6.39 -0.90 1.84
C HIS A 82 6.40 -0.42 3.29
N LEU A 83 7.51 -0.67 3.97
CA LEU A 83 7.83 -0.13 5.28
C LEU A 83 8.55 1.21 5.04
N GLY A 84 7.78 2.28 4.82
CA GLY A 84 8.35 3.62 4.71
C GLY A 84 8.51 4.20 6.11
N THR A 85 9.70 4.10 6.69
CA THR A 85 10.12 5.06 7.72
C THR A 85 10.47 6.36 6.98
N ASP A 86 9.48 7.23 6.78
CA ASP A 86 9.74 8.64 6.51
C ASP A 86 10.19 9.27 7.83
N HIS A 87 11.48 9.09 8.14
CA HIS A 87 12.15 9.97 9.08
C HIS A 87 12.47 11.23 8.28
N GLY A 88 11.70 12.29 8.52
CA GLY A 88 11.98 13.63 8.03
C GLY A 88 13.34 14.16 8.46
#